data_AF-W6T7S4-F1
#
_entry.id   AF-W6T7S4-F1
#
_cell.length_a   1.000
_cell.length_b   1.000
_cell.length_c   1.000
_cell.angle_alpha   90.00
_cell.angle_beta   90.00
_cell.angle_gamma   90.00
#
_symmetry.space_group_name_H-M   'P 1'
#
loop_
_entity.id
_entity.type
_entity.pdbx_description
1 polymer ?
#
loop_
_entity_poly.entity_id
_entity_poly.type
_entity_poly.pdbx_seq_one_letter_code
_entity_poly.pdbx_strand_id
1 'polypeptide(L)'
;MKIYFAASIRGGRNDASLYQALIDDLKTRHTVLTEHIGNPNLTADGQIQLTDQAIRDRDIDWLKAADMVVAETTNPSLGVGYELAYAEKIKTPVLILHRDQVNHLSAMINGTGYFDKIFSYQTVADALAILQRELP
;
A
#
# COMPACT_ATOMS: atom_id res chain seq x y z
N MET A 1 -8.84 -7.43 -10.74
CA MET A 1 -7.54 -8.02 -10.32
C MET A 1 -7.54 -8.27 -8.81
N LYS A 2 -6.60 -9.07 -8.29
CA LYS A 2 -6.27 -9.14 -6.86
C LYS A 2 -5.21 -8.08 -6.55
N ILE A 3 -5.56 -7.13 -5.69
CA ILE A 3 -4.68 -6.05 -5.27
C ILE A 3 -4.24 -6.28 -3.83
N TYR A 4 -2.93 -6.26 -3.60
CA TYR A 4 -2.37 -6.07 -2.27
C TYR A 4 -2.21 -4.57 -2.02
N PHE A 5 -2.99 -4.02 -1.10
CA PHE A 5 -2.83 -2.62 -0.69
C PHE A 5 -1.82 -2.54 0.45
N ALA A 6 -0.78 -1.72 0.32
CA ALA A 6 0.28 -1.54 1.30
C ALA A 6 0.23 -0.09 1.82
N ALA A 7 0.15 0.09 3.14
CA ALA A 7 0.23 1.40 3.77
C ALA A 7 0.64 1.28 5.24
N SER A 8 1.05 2.40 5.85
CA SER A 8 1.50 2.40 7.24
C SER A 8 0.41 1.99 8.24
N ILE A 9 0.76 1.08 9.15
CA ILE A 9 -0.03 0.74 10.36
C ILE A 9 0.77 1.12 11.61
N ARG A 10 1.80 0.34 11.97
CA ARG A 10 2.65 0.58 13.15
C ARG A 10 3.52 1.85 13.04
N GLY A 11 3.81 2.31 11.82
CA GLY A 11 4.49 3.58 11.55
C GLY A 11 3.59 4.81 11.73
N GLY A 12 2.31 4.62 12.07
CA GLY A 12 1.34 5.68 12.28
C GLY A 12 0.10 5.53 11.39
N ARG A 13 -1.04 5.99 11.92
CA ARG A 13 -2.40 5.83 11.38
C ARG A 13 -3.09 7.14 10.99
N ASN A 14 -2.34 8.24 10.90
CA ASN A 14 -2.89 9.58 10.60
C ASN A 14 -3.67 9.61 9.26
N ASP A 15 -3.29 8.75 8.32
CA ASP A 15 -3.88 8.65 6.98
C ASP A 15 -4.92 7.52 6.85
N ALA A 16 -5.41 6.96 7.96
CA ALA A 16 -6.39 5.86 7.94
C ALA A 16 -7.62 6.14 7.06
N SER A 17 -8.20 7.35 7.14
CA SER A 17 -9.35 7.75 6.33
C SER A 17 -9.02 7.87 4.84
N LEU A 18 -7.81 8.30 4.49
CA LEU A 18 -7.32 8.29 3.12
C LEU A 18 -7.22 6.84 2.62
N TYR A 19 -6.57 5.95 3.39
CA TYR A 19 -6.42 4.55 3.00
C TYR A 19 -7.78 3.88 2.78
N GLN A 20 -8.76 4.19 3.64
CA GLN A 20 -10.14 3.73 3.47
C GLN A 20 -10.72 4.18 2.13
N ALA A 21 -10.63 5.46 1.79
CA ALA A 21 -11.15 5.98 0.52
C ALA A 21 -10.51 5.34 -0.71
N LEU A 22 -9.19 5.11 -0.68
CA LEU A 22 -8.47 4.44 -1.76
C LEU A 22 -8.89 2.96 -1.90
N ILE A 23 -9.01 2.25 -0.77
CA ILE A 23 -9.44 0.85 -0.75
C ILE A 23 -10.89 0.73 -1.25
N ASP A 24 -11.78 1.63 -0.83
CA ASP A 24 -13.19 1.61 -1.23
C ASP A 24 -13.35 1.83 -2.75
N ASP A 25 -12.59 2.76 -3.34
CA ASP A 25 -12.56 2.93 -4.80
C ASP A 25 -12.04 1.68 -5.52
N LEU A 26 -10.92 1.12 -5.06
CA LEU A 26 -10.34 -0.09 -5.67
C LEU A 26 -11.32 -1.27 -5.61
N LYS A 27 -12.07 -1.42 -4.51
CA LYS A 27 -13.06 -2.49 -4.33
C LYS A 27 -14.24 -2.43 -5.31
N THR A 28 -14.47 -1.28 -5.95
CA THR A 28 -15.53 -1.18 -6.97
C THR A 28 -15.22 -2.02 -8.22
N ARG A 29 -13.94 -2.31 -8.48
CA ARG A 29 -13.45 -2.91 -9.74
C ARG A 29 -12.51 -4.10 -9.51
N HIS A 30 -11.92 -4.22 -8.31
CA HIS A 30 -10.89 -5.19 -7.97
C HIS A 30 -11.16 -5.86 -6.62
N THR A 31 -10.50 -6.99 -6.37
CA THR A 31 -10.49 -7.65 -5.06
C THR A 31 -9.29 -7.13 -4.26
N VAL A 32 -9.52 -6.46 -3.13
CA VAL A 32 -8.44 -5.95 -2.26
C VAL A 32 -8.18 -6.95 -1.13
N LEU A 33 -6.99 -7.54 -1.09
CA LEU A 33 -6.61 -8.60 -0.14
C LEU A 33 -6.40 -8.08 1.29
N THR A 34 -6.00 -6.82 1.42
CA THR A 34 -5.61 -6.17 2.68
C THR A 34 -6.59 -5.04 3.08
N GLU A 35 -7.88 -5.22 2.81
CA GLU A 35 -8.91 -4.20 3.06
C GLU A 35 -8.94 -3.68 4.51
N HIS A 36 -8.51 -4.50 5.47
CA HIS A 36 -8.44 -4.18 6.89
C HIS A 36 -7.51 -2.99 7.19
N ILE A 37 -6.57 -2.64 6.31
CA ILE A 37 -5.69 -1.47 6.47
C ILE A 37 -6.50 -0.16 6.45
N GLY A 38 -7.62 -0.12 5.73
CA GLY A 38 -8.54 1.02 5.70
C GLY A 38 -9.47 1.09 6.92
N ASN A 39 -9.47 0.08 7.80
CA ASN A 39 -10.41 0.04 8.91
C ASN A 39 -10.07 1.14 9.96
N PRO A 40 -11.00 2.06 10.26
CA PRO A 40 -10.77 3.11 11.26
C PRO A 40 -10.62 2.56 12.68
N ASN A 41 -11.14 1.35 12.94
CA ASN A 41 -11.03 0.68 14.24
C ASN A 41 -9.70 -0.09 14.41
N LEU A 42 -8.87 -0.18 13.36
CA LEU A 42 -7.53 -0.78 13.48
C LEU A 42 -6.59 0.19 14.19
N THR A 43 -6.06 -0.22 15.34
CA THR A 43 -5.12 0.57 16.12
C THR A 43 -3.71 0.54 15.51
N ALA A 44 -2.82 1.41 16.01
CA ALA A 44 -1.41 1.39 15.62
C ALA A 44 -0.70 0.08 16.00
N ASP A 45 -1.22 -0.69 16.96
CA ASP A 45 -0.69 -2.02 17.31
C ASP A 45 -0.96 -3.07 16.22
N GLY A 46 -1.87 -2.77 15.29
CA GLY A 46 -2.25 -3.67 14.20
C GLY A 46 -3.14 -4.81 14.67
N GLN A 47 -2.95 -6.00 14.10
CA GLN A 47 -3.78 -7.18 14.41
C GLN A 47 -3.23 -7.98 15.59
N ILE A 48 -3.40 -7.44 16.81
CA ILE A 48 -2.88 -8.03 18.06
C ILE A 48 -3.41 -9.45 18.39
N GLN A 49 -4.43 -9.91 17.69
CA GLN A 49 -5.01 -11.26 17.86
C GLN A 49 -4.20 -12.34 17.14
N LEU A 50 -3.21 -11.95 16.32
CA LEU A 50 -2.33 -12.84 15.57
C LEU A 50 -0.89 -12.68 16.05
N THR A 51 -0.11 -13.75 15.96
CA THR A 51 1.34 -13.65 16.18
C THR A 51 2.00 -12.92 15.02
N ASP A 52 3.13 -12.25 15.26
CA ASP A 52 3.87 -11.57 14.19
C ASP A 52 4.25 -12.53 13.05
N GLN A 53 4.56 -13.80 13.36
CA GLN A 53 4.82 -14.83 12.35
C GLN A 53 3.58 -15.13 11.50
N ALA A 54 2.41 -15.30 12.11
CA ALA A 54 1.18 -15.56 11.39
C ALA A 54 0.78 -14.38 10.49
N ILE A 55 0.97 -13.14 10.95
CA ILE A 55 0.76 -11.93 10.14
C ILE A 55 1.71 -11.96 8.93
N ARG A 56 3.00 -12.15 9.18
CA ARG A 56 4.01 -12.18 8.12
C ARG A 56 3.70 -13.25 7.07
N ASP A 57 3.45 -14.49 7.49
CA ASP A 57 3.29 -15.60 6.56
C ASP A 57 2.03 -15.43 5.69
N ARG A 58 0.93 -14.97 6.30
CA ARG A 58 -0.30 -14.63 5.57
C ARG A 58 -0.09 -13.48 4.58
N ASP A 59 0.56 -12.41 4.99
CA ASP A 59 0.78 -11.23 4.15
C ASP A 59 1.73 -11.55 2.99
N ILE A 60 2.75 -12.39 3.22
CA ILE A 60 3.58 -12.95 2.14
C ILE A 60 2.77 -13.78 1.15
N ASP A 61 1.83 -14.60 1.61
CA ASP A 61 0.98 -15.39 0.73
C ASP A 61 -0.01 -14.52 -0.05
N TRP A 62 -0.51 -13.44 0.53
CA TRP A 62 -1.28 -12.43 -0.20
C TRP A 62 -0.44 -11.68 -1.24
N LEU A 63 0.80 -11.30 -0.93
CA LEU A 63 1.71 -10.67 -1.89
C LEU A 63 1.97 -11.58 -3.11
N LYS A 64 2.19 -12.89 -2.89
CA LYS A 64 2.36 -13.87 -3.98
C LYS A 64 1.09 -14.06 -4.80
N ALA A 65 -0.08 -13.94 -4.18
CA ALA A 65 -1.37 -14.14 -4.83
C ALA A 65 -1.90 -12.88 -5.54
N ALA A 66 -1.28 -11.71 -5.32
CA ALA A 66 -1.69 -10.46 -5.91
C ALA A 66 -1.22 -10.33 -7.36
N ASP A 67 -2.11 -9.82 -8.22
CA ASP A 67 -1.76 -9.43 -9.58
C ASP A 67 -0.98 -8.09 -9.58
N MET A 68 -1.18 -7.26 -8.53
CA MET A 68 -0.52 -5.97 -8.36
C MET A 68 -0.48 -5.54 -6.88
N VAL A 69 0.55 -4.77 -6.52
CA VAL A 69 0.63 -4.01 -5.27
C VAL A 69 0.26 -2.55 -5.52
N VAL A 70 -0.60 -1.97 -4.68
CA VAL A 70 -0.80 -0.53 -4.59
C VAL A 70 -0.25 -0.07 -3.25
N ALA A 71 0.77 0.79 -3.25
CA ALA A 71 1.43 1.25 -2.04
C ALA A 71 1.23 2.74 -1.81
N GLU A 72 0.68 3.12 -0.66
CA GLU A 72 0.71 4.50 -0.15
C GLU A 72 1.96 4.65 0.72
N THR A 73 2.85 5.55 0.33
CA THR A 73 4.22 5.65 0.89
C THR A 73 4.51 6.99 1.55
N THR A 74 3.50 7.83 1.78
CA THR A 74 3.72 9.16 2.36
C THR A 74 4.18 9.07 3.81
N ASN A 75 3.57 8.16 4.59
CA ASN A 75 4.01 7.87 5.95
C ASN A 75 5.09 6.76 5.94
N PRO A 76 6.34 7.03 6.34
CA PRO A 76 7.40 6.03 6.36
C PRO A 76 7.03 4.79 7.19
N SER A 77 7.20 3.61 6.60
CA SER A 77 6.83 2.34 7.24
C SER A 77 7.83 1.24 6.89
N LEU A 78 8.41 0.62 7.94
CA LEU A 78 9.28 -0.55 7.78
C LEU A 78 8.54 -1.73 7.12
N GLY A 79 7.25 -1.91 7.47
CA GLY A 79 6.40 -2.94 6.88
C GLY A 79 6.22 -2.73 5.38
N VAL A 80 5.85 -1.49 4.97
CA VAL A 80 5.69 -1.15 3.55
C VAL A 80 6.99 -1.29 2.78
N GLY A 81 8.12 -0.86 3.38
CA GLY A 81 9.45 -1.08 2.78
C GLY A 81 9.77 -2.56 2.57
N TYR A 82 9.46 -3.41 3.55
CA TYR A 82 9.61 -4.87 3.46
C TYR A 82 8.72 -5.48 2.36
N GLU A 83 7.46 -5.05 2.28
CA GLU A 83 6.49 -5.49 1.27
C GLU A 83 6.93 -5.10 -0.15
N LEU A 84 7.39 -3.86 -0.34
CA LEU A 84 7.90 -3.36 -1.63
C LEU A 84 9.15 -4.13 -2.08
N ALA A 85 10.12 -4.36 -1.19
CA ALA A 85 11.29 -5.16 -1.50
C ALA A 85 10.93 -6.61 -1.85
N TYR A 86 9.91 -7.18 -1.18
CA TYR A 86 9.41 -8.51 -1.51
C TYR A 86 8.73 -8.52 -2.89
N ALA A 87 7.89 -7.54 -3.20
CA ALA A 87 7.23 -7.40 -4.49
C ALA A 87 8.25 -7.27 -5.64
N GLU A 88 9.32 -6.48 -5.44
CA GLU A 88 10.44 -6.38 -6.39
C GLU A 88 11.16 -7.71 -6.60
N LYS A 89 11.35 -8.48 -5.52
CA LYS A 89 11.98 -9.80 -5.57
C LYS A 89 11.15 -10.81 -6.38
N ILE A 90 9.83 -10.83 -6.18
CA ILE A 90 8.94 -11.78 -6.87
C ILE A 90 8.36 -11.24 -8.19
N LYS A 91 8.76 -10.03 -8.59
CA LYS A 91 8.34 -9.37 -9.82
C LYS A 91 6.83 -9.08 -9.92
N THR A 92 6.19 -8.82 -8.77
CA THR A 92 4.80 -8.33 -8.74
C THR A 92 4.77 -6.85 -9.11
N PRO A 93 3.99 -6.43 -10.12
CA PRO A 93 3.84 -5.02 -10.49
C PRO A 93 3.42 -4.16 -9.31
N VAL A 94 3.94 -2.93 -9.22
CA VAL A 94 3.66 -2.02 -8.12
C VAL A 94 3.26 -0.65 -8.66
N LEU A 95 2.17 -0.09 -8.15
CA LEU A 95 1.81 1.32 -8.28
C LEU A 95 2.03 2.01 -6.94
N ILE A 96 2.85 3.05 -6.92
CA ILE A 96 3.18 3.82 -5.72
C ILE A 96 2.47 5.17 -5.77
N LEU A 97 1.76 5.49 -4.69
CA LEU A 97 1.19 6.81 -4.42
C LEU A 97 2.01 7.50 -3.32
N HIS A 98 2.37 8.76 -3.52
CA HIS A 98 3.16 9.54 -2.56
C HIS A 98 2.76 11.03 -2.55
N ARG A 99 2.76 11.69 -1.39
CA ARG A 99 2.61 13.15 -1.28
C ARG A 99 3.97 13.80 -1.04
N ASP A 100 4.63 14.24 -2.12
CA ASP A 100 5.97 14.87 -2.10
C ASP A 100 6.06 16.13 -1.22
N GLN A 101 4.92 16.78 -0.96
CA GLN A 101 4.83 17.98 -0.12
C GLN A 101 4.89 17.66 1.38
N VAL A 102 4.69 16.40 1.77
CA VAL A 102 4.70 15.98 3.16
C VAL A 102 6.09 15.48 3.56
N ASN A 103 6.63 14.53 2.80
CA ASN A 103 7.93 13.90 3.05
C ASN A 103 8.60 13.56 1.71
N HIS A 104 9.85 13.12 1.76
CA HIS A 104 10.55 12.55 0.61
C HIS A 104 10.36 11.04 0.55
N LEU A 105 10.10 10.52 -0.65
CA LEU A 105 10.15 9.08 -0.90
C LEU A 105 11.56 8.53 -0.59
N SER A 106 11.62 7.31 -0.06
CA SER A 106 12.88 6.65 0.25
C SER A 106 13.80 6.60 -0.98
N ALA A 107 15.07 6.98 -0.81
CA ALA A 107 16.08 6.90 -1.87
C ALA A 107 16.25 5.48 -2.43
N MET A 108 15.99 4.44 -1.63
CA MET A 108 16.03 3.04 -2.09
C MET A 108 14.86 2.73 -3.04
N ILE A 109 13.68 3.29 -2.78
CA ILE A 109 12.50 3.10 -3.63
C ILE A 109 12.64 3.96 -4.89
N ASN A 110 13.07 5.22 -4.75
CA ASN A 110 13.22 6.14 -5.88
C ASN A 110 14.43 5.81 -6.77
N GLY A 111 15.43 5.10 -6.25
CA GLY A 111 16.68 4.80 -6.94
C GLY A 111 16.70 3.47 -7.70
N THR A 112 15.70 2.60 -7.54
CA THR A 112 15.62 1.35 -8.30
C THR A 112 14.96 1.58 -9.67
N GLY A 113 15.41 0.85 -10.69
CA GLY A 113 14.76 0.85 -12.02
C GLY A 113 13.53 -0.07 -12.09
N TYR A 114 13.17 -0.74 -11.00
CA TYR A 114 12.03 -1.66 -10.96
C TYR A 114 10.69 -0.93 -10.80
N PHE A 115 10.62 0.08 -9.94
CA PHE A 115 9.39 0.84 -9.71
C PHE A 115 9.24 1.95 -10.75
N ASP A 116 8.47 1.69 -11.80
CA ASP A 116 8.23 2.62 -12.92
C ASP A 116 6.91 3.39 -12.81
N LYS A 117 6.00 2.95 -11.94
CA LYS A 117 4.70 3.58 -11.65
C LYS A 117 4.68 4.29 -10.30
N ILE A 118 5.45 5.36 -10.18
CA ILE A 118 5.46 6.23 -9.00
C ILE A 118 4.70 7.51 -9.34
N PHE A 119 3.62 7.78 -8.59
CA PHE A 119 2.77 8.94 -8.82
C PHE A 119 2.67 9.81 -7.57
N SER A 120 2.99 11.09 -7.77
CA SER A 120 2.79 12.11 -6.76
C SER A 120 1.37 12.66 -6.79
N TYR A 121 0.81 12.96 -5.63
CA TYR A 121 -0.54 13.54 -5.52
C TYR A 121 -0.62 14.53 -4.35
N GLN A 122 -1.64 15.38 -4.32
CA GLN A 122 -1.82 16.39 -3.26
C GLN A 122 -3.11 16.17 -2.48
N THR A 123 -4.18 15.77 -3.16
CA THR A 123 -5.50 15.57 -2.58
C THR A 123 -5.97 14.12 -2.74
N VAL A 124 -6.93 13.69 -1.92
CA VAL A 124 -7.57 12.37 -2.08
C VAL A 124 -8.15 12.21 -3.50
N ALA A 125 -8.72 13.27 -4.05
CA ALA A 125 -9.28 13.25 -5.41
C ALA A 125 -8.22 12.97 -6.48
N ASP A 126 -7.00 13.53 -6.34
CA ASP A 126 -5.89 13.26 -7.26
C ASP A 126 -5.48 11.79 -7.21
N ALA A 127 -5.34 11.23 -6.00
CA ALA A 127 -4.98 9.83 -5.81
C ALA A 127 -6.04 8.89 -6.42
N LEU A 128 -7.33 9.19 -6.22
CA LEU A 128 -8.43 8.43 -6.82
C LEU A 128 -8.40 8.51 -8.34
N ALA A 129 -8.17 9.69 -8.92
CA ALA A 129 -8.06 9.87 -10.36
C ALA A 129 -6.89 9.07 -10.96
N ILE A 130 -5.75 9.00 -10.25
CA ILE A 130 -4.61 8.15 -10.64
C ILE A 130 -5.03 6.68 -10.64
N LEU A 131 -5.66 6.18 -9.57
CA LEU A 131 -6.09 4.77 -9.48
C LEU A 131 -7.11 4.42 -10.57
N GLN A 132 -8.04 5.31 -10.89
CA GLN A 132 -9.03 5.11 -11.94
C GLN A 132 -8.41 5.09 -13.34
N ARG A 133 -7.38 5.92 -13.59
CA ARG A 133 -6.66 5.95 -14.86
C ARG A 133 -5.75 4.73 -15.06
N GLU A 134 -4.98 4.39 -14.03
CA GLU A 134 -3.93 3.38 -14.13
C GLU A 134 -4.42 1.95 -13.94
N LEU A 135 -5.53 1.77 -13.20
CA LEU A 135 -6.11 0.48 -12.86
C LEU A 135 -7.59 0.43 -13.21
N PRO A 136 -7.97 0.59 -14.50
CA PRO A 136 -9.36 0.65 -14.94
C PRO A 136 -10.19 -0.56 -14.48
#